data_AF-A0A7Z0PZ71-F1
#
_entry.id   AF-A0A7Z0PZ71-F1
#
_cell.length_a   1.000
_cell.length_b   1.000
_cell.length_c   1.000
_cell.angle_alpha   90.00
_cell.angle_beta   90.00
_cell.angle_gamma   90.00
#
_symmetry.space_group_name_H-M   'P 1'
#
loop_
_entity.id
_entity.type
_entity.pdbx_description
1 polymer ?
#
loop_
_entity_poly.entity_id
_entity_poly.type
_entity_poly.pdbx_seq_one_letter_code
_entity_poly.pdbx_strand_id
1 'polypeptide(L)'
;MIAASVCALSAGTPYVPPHRLVGAALEGETTLAGIVLTELRLPRLVLALAAGACLGAAGLVLQEALRNPLAVPEMLGVSSGAALGVAAPLVLTL
;
A
#
# COMPACT_ATOMS: atom_id res chain seq x y z
N MET A 1 3.81 3.69 -12.90
CA MET A 1 4.31 3.00 -11.69
C MET A 1 5.64 3.53 -11.22
N ILE A 2 6.72 3.48 -12.02
CA ILE A 2 8.07 3.93 -11.60
C ILE A 2 8.09 5.39 -11.14
N ALA A 3 7.50 6.31 -11.92
CA ALA A 3 7.41 7.72 -11.52
C ALA A 3 6.59 7.93 -10.22
N ALA A 4 5.51 7.15 -10.05
CA ALA A 4 4.68 7.21 -8.85
C ALA A 4 5.40 6.67 -7.61
N SER A 5 6.17 5.57 -7.73
CA SER A 5 7.00 5.04 -6.65
C SER A 5 8.12 6.02 -6.27
N VAL A 6 8.77 6.64 -7.24
CA VAL A 6 9.81 7.66 -6.98
C VAL A 6 9.18 8.86 -6.26
N CYS A 7 8.01 9.32 -6.70
CA CYS A 7 7.27 10.39 -6.03
C CYS A 7 6.89 10.00 -4.59
N ALA A 8 6.34 8.80 -4.39
CA ALA A 8 5.92 8.30 -3.08
C ALA A 8 7.09 8.16 -2.08
N LEU A 9 8.29 7.79 -2.55
CA LEU A 9 9.48 7.70 -1.71
C LEU A 9 10.09 9.08 -1.42
N SER A 10 10.00 10.01 -2.37
CA SER A 10 10.57 11.36 -2.25
C SER A 10 9.70 12.30 -1.41
N ALA A 11 8.38 12.18 -1.54
CA ALA A 11 7.41 13.02 -0.86
C ALA A 11 7.25 12.64 0.62
N GLY A 12 7.26 13.66 1.50
CA GLY A 12 7.04 13.50 2.93
C GLY A 12 7.99 14.39 3.75
N THR A 13 7.90 14.28 5.07
CA THR A 13 8.79 14.93 6.03
C THR A 13 9.76 13.88 6.60
N PRO A 14 11.10 14.05 6.49
CA PRO A 14 11.82 15.05 5.69
C PRO A 14 11.69 14.76 4.17
N TYR A 15 11.77 15.81 3.34
CA TYR A 15 11.80 15.65 1.89
C TYR A 15 13.14 15.07 1.47
N VAL A 16 13.12 13.97 0.71
CA VAL A 16 14.32 13.30 0.20
C VAL A 16 14.32 13.47 -1.31
N PRO A 17 15.29 14.20 -1.90
CA PRO A 17 15.27 14.43 -3.33
C PRO A 17 15.56 13.12 -4.09
N PRO A 18 15.00 12.94 -5.31
CA PRO A 18 15.00 11.67 -6.02
C PRO A 18 16.41 11.16 -6.33
N HIS A 19 17.37 12.06 -6.56
CA HIS A 19 18.77 11.71 -6.80
C HIS A 19 19.49 11.14 -5.55
N ARG A 20 18.95 11.35 -4.35
CA ARG A 20 19.49 10.82 -3.09
C ARG A 20 18.76 9.60 -2.55
N LEU A 21 17.69 9.13 -3.19
CA LEU A 21 16.91 7.99 -2.71
C LEU A 21 17.77 6.73 -2.54
N VAL A 22 18.64 6.45 -3.51
CA VAL A 22 19.53 5.27 -3.45
C VAL A 22 20.55 5.43 -2.34
N GLY A 23 21.16 6.62 -2.20
CA GLY A 23 22.09 6.92 -1.11
C GLY A 23 21.43 6.80 0.27
N ALA A 24 20.27 7.41 0.45
CA ALA A 24 19.52 7.35 1.71
C ALA A 24 19.05 5.92 2.06
N ALA A 25 18.71 5.10 1.06
CA ALA A 25 18.35 3.70 1.28
C ALA A 25 19.56 2.84 1.72
N LEU A 26 20.76 3.16 1.23
CA LEU A 26 22.01 2.48 1.62
C LEU A 26 22.57 2.99 2.96
N GLU A 27 22.36 4.28 3.26
CA GLU A 27 22.68 4.89 4.55
C GLU A 27 21.80 4.31 5.67
N GLY A 28 20.53 4.01 5.38
CA GLY A 28 19.64 3.30 6.31
C GLY A 28 19.57 3.96 7.69
N GLU A 29 19.98 3.23 8.72
CA GLU A 29 19.91 3.68 10.12
C GLU A 29 20.87 4.83 10.48
N THR A 30 21.81 5.18 9.61
CA THR A 30 22.80 6.24 9.92
C THR A 30 22.20 7.64 9.88
N THR A 31 21.06 7.83 9.23
CA THR A 31 20.36 9.12 9.17
C THR A 31 18.86 8.97 9.42
N LEU A 32 18.23 9.99 10.01
CA LEU A 32 16.77 10.01 10.19
C LEU A 32 16.02 9.84 8.86
N ALA A 33 16.55 10.40 7.77
CA ALA A 33 15.95 10.27 6.44
C ALA A 33 16.03 8.83 5.92
N GLY A 34 17.15 8.13 6.17
CA GLY A 34 17.32 6.73 5.82
C GLY A 34 16.36 5.83 6.60
N ILE A 35 16.25 5.99 7.93
CA ILE A 35 15.30 5.26 8.78
C ILE A 35 13.86 5.43 8.29
N VAL A 36 13.42 6.67 8.08
CA VAL A 36 12.06 6.96 7.60
C VAL A 36 11.82 6.32 6.22
N LEU A 37 12.83 6.32 5.35
CA LEU A 37 12.73 5.71 4.04
C LEU A 37 12.61 4.18 4.13
N THR A 38 13.48 3.52 4.90
CA THR A 38 13.57 2.05 4.98
C THR A 38 12.49 1.43 5.86
N GLU A 39 12.16 2.03 7.00
CA GLU A 39 11.22 1.45 7.97
C GLU A 39 9.77 1.86 7.76
N LEU A 40 9.51 3.05 7.19
CA LEU A 40 8.14 3.56 7.02
C LEU A 40 7.70 3.65 5.57
N ARG A 41 8.50 4.27 4.69
CA ARG A 41 8.06 4.58 3.31
C ARG A 41 8.15 3.39 2.39
N LEU A 42 9.26 2.65 2.41
CA LEU A 42 9.49 1.51 1.55
C LEU A 42 8.51 0.36 1.82
N PRO A 43 8.28 -0.10 3.07
CA PRO A 43 7.27 -1.13 3.33
C PRO A 43 5.86 -0.66 2.99
N ARG A 44 5.52 0.60 3.24
CA ARG A 44 4.21 1.17 2.83
C ARG A 44 4.04 1.18 1.31
N LEU A 45 5.08 1.54 0.55
CA LEU A 45 5.05 1.49 -0.91
C LEU A 45 4.85 0.05 -1.41
N VAL A 46 5.60 -0.90 -0.87
CA VAL A 46 5.47 -2.33 -1.23
C VAL A 46 4.05 -2.82 -0.95
N LEU A 47 3.50 -2.50 0.22
CA LEU A 47 2.12 -2.85 0.58
C LEU A 47 1.11 -2.22 -0.37
N ALA A 48 1.27 -0.95 -0.73
CA ALA A 48 0.38 -0.26 -1.66
C ALA A 48 0.41 -0.89 -3.07
N LEU A 49 1.59 -1.26 -3.56
CA LEU A 49 1.76 -1.95 -4.85
C LEU A 49 1.12 -3.34 -4.82
N ALA A 50 1.38 -4.11 -3.76
CA ALA A 50 0.85 -5.45 -3.60
C ALA A 50 -0.68 -5.43 -3.48
N ALA A 51 -1.23 -4.58 -2.61
CA ALA A 51 -2.68 -4.44 -2.44
C ALA A 51 -3.36 -3.99 -3.73
N GLY A 52 -2.79 -3.00 -4.43
CA GLY A 52 -3.31 -2.54 -5.72
C GLY A 52 -3.30 -3.63 -6.79
N ALA A 53 -2.23 -4.43 -6.87
CA ALA A 53 -2.14 -5.55 -7.80
C ALA A 53 -3.17 -6.65 -7.49
N CYS A 54 -3.33 -7.02 -6.21
CA CYS A 54 -4.33 -8.00 -5.78
C CYS A 54 -5.76 -7.52 -6.07
N LEU A 55 -6.07 -6.25 -5.77
CA LEU A 55 -7.39 -5.67 -6.06
C LEU A 55 -7.66 -5.59 -7.56
N GLY A 56 -6.67 -5.20 -8.36
CA GLY A 56 -6.79 -5.20 -9.82
C GLY A 56 -7.02 -6.60 -10.39
N ALA A 57 -6.28 -7.60 -9.91
CA ALA A 57 -6.45 -9.00 -10.30
C ALA A 57 -7.83 -9.55 -9.88
N ALA A 58 -8.27 -9.30 -8.65
CA ALA A 58 -9.59 -9.70 -8.16
C ALA A 58 -10.71 -9.04 -8.96
N GLY A 59 -10.56 -7.75 -9.31
CA GLY A 59 -11.48 -7.02 -10.18
C GLY A 59 -11.59 -7.65 -11.56
N LEU A 60 -10.45 -7.92 -12.21
CA LEU A 60 -10.41 -8.59 -13.52
C LEU A 60 -11.09 -9.96 -13.49
N VAL A 61 -10.76 -10.79 -12.51
CA VAL A 61 -11.36 -12.13 -12.35
C VAL A 61 -12.88 -12.03 -12.16
N LEU A 62 -13.35 -11.10 -11.33
CA LEU A 62 -14.78 -10.96 -11.08
C LEU A 62 -15.54 -10.39 -12.28
N GLN A 63 -14.97 -9.39 -12.96
CA GLN A 63 -15.54 -8.81 -14.17
C GLN A 63 -15.70 -9.86 -15.27
N GLU A 64 -14.71 -10.74 -15.44
CA GLU A 64 -14.76 -11.84 -16.40
C GLU A 64 -15.77 -12.92 -15.98
N ALA A 65 -15.73 -13.35 -14.71
CA ALA A 65 -16.62 -14.39 -14.19
C ALA A 65 -18.10 -14.00 -14.29
N LEU A 66 -18.42 -12.74 -14.02
CA LEU A 66 -19.78 -12.21 -14.08
C LEU A 66 -20.13 -11.64 -15.46
N ARG A 67 -19.17 -11.58 -16.39
CA ARG A 67 -19.28 -10.91 -17.70
C ARG A 67 -19.88 -9.52 -17.58
N ASN A 68 -19.48 -8.80 -16.54
CA ASN A 68 -20.01 -7.49 -16.20
C ASN A 68 -18.85 -6.53 -15.86
N PRO A 69 -18.54 -5.56 -16.74
CA PRO A 69 -17.43 -4.62 -16.52
C PRO A 69 -17.65 -3.68 -15.32
N LEU A 70 -18.85 -3.64 -14.74
CA LEU A 70 -19.17 -2.88 -13.52
C LEU A 70 -19.04 -3.73 -12.24
N ALA A 71 -18.73 -5.02 -12.35
CA ALA A 71 -18.54 -5.87 -11.19
C ALA A 71 -17.28 -5.45 -10.41
N VAL A 72 -17.41 -5.35 -9.10
CA VAL A 72 -16.31 -5.02 -8.19
C VAL A 72 -16.28 -6.00 -6.99
N PRO A 73 -15.09 -6.37 -6.49
CA PRO A 73 -14.93 -7.39 -5.45
C PRO A 73 -15.65 -7.05 -4.13
N GLU A 74 -15.96 -5.78 -3.88
CA GLU A 74 -16.73 -5.35 -2.71
C GLU A 74 -18.16 -5.91 -2.68
N MET A 75 -18.75 -6.26 -3.83
CA MET A 75 -20.09 -6.84 -3.92
C MET A 75 -20.21 -8.20 -3.19
N LEU A 76 -19.09 -8.91 -2.98
CA LEU A 76 -19.05 -10.19 -2.29
C LEU A 76 -19.01 -10.06 -0.76
N GLY A 77 -19.07 -8.84 -0.22
CA GLY A 77 -19.09 -8.59 1.23
C GLY A 77 -17.72 -8.63 1.92
N VAL A 78 -16.62 -8.71 1.14
CA VAL A 78 -15.24 -8.79 1.65
C VAL A 78 -14.89 -7.56 2.50
N SER A 79 -15.31 -6.37 2.09
CA SER A 79 -15.05 -5.11 2.83
C SER A 79 -15.75 -5.10 4.19
N SER A 80 -17.04 -5.46 4.23
CA SER A 80 -17.81 -5.57 5.48
C SER A 80 -17.25 -6.63 6.42
N GLY A 81 -16.80 -7.78 5.88
CA GLY A 81 -16.16 -8.83 6.68
C GLY A 81 -14.82 -8.39 7.28
N ALA A 82 -14.00 -7.68 6.51
CA ALA A 82 -12.74 -7.11 7.01
C ALA A 82 -12.98 -6.06 8.10
N ALA A 83 -13.95 -5.17 7.92
CA ALA A 83 -14.34 -4.17 8.92
C ALA A 83 -14.80 -4.83 10.23
N LEU A 84 -15.62 -5.88 10.14
CA LEU A 84 -16.03 -6.67 11.30
C LEU A 84 -14.83 -7.33 11.99
N GLY A 85 -13.89 -7.91 11.22
CA GLY A 85 -12.68 -8.54 11.75
C GLY A 85 -11.77 -7.59 12.53
N VAL A 86 -11.74 -6.30 12.17
CA VAL A 86 -11.02 -5.25 12.91
C VAL A 86 -11.83 -4.78 14.13
N ALA A 87 -13.14 -4.56 13.95
CA ALA A 87 -14.00 -4.00 14.98
C ALA A 87 -14.30 -4.97 16.13
N ALA A 88 -14.51 -6.26 15.82
CA ALA A 88 -14.88 -7.27 16.81
C ALA A 88 -13.88 -7.41 17.96
N PRO A 89 -12.57 -7.61 17.73
CA PRO A 89 -11.61 -7.68 18.84
C PRO A 89 -11.54 -6.36 19.59
N LEU A 90 -11.54 -5.21 18.89
CA LEU A 90 -11.50 -3.90 19.54
C LEU A 90 -12.66 -3.72 20.53
N VAL A 91 -13.89 -4.00 20.09
CA VAL A 91 -15.10 -3.86 20.91
C VAL A 91 -15.16 -4.90 22.01
N LEU A 92 -14.74 -6.14 21.75
CA LEU A 92 -14.79 -7.21 22.75
C LEU A 92 -13.71 -7.07 23.83
N THR A 93 -12.60 -6.39 23.52
CA THR A 93 -11.53 -6.08 24.49
C THR A 93 -11.78 -4.82 25.33
N LEU A 94 -12.78 -4.01 24.97
CA LEU A 94 -13.26 -2.87 25.75
C LEU A 94 -14.26 -3.32 26.82
#